data_AF-A0A9D5JFG2-F1
#
_entry.id   AF-A0A9D5JFG2-F1
#
_cell.length_a   1.000
_cell.length_b   1.000
_cell.length_c   1.000
_cell.angle_alpha   90.00
_cell.angle_beta   90.00
_cell.angle_gamma   90.00
#
_symmetry.space_group_name_H-M   'P 1'
#
loop_
_entity.id
_entity.type
_entity.pdbx_description
1 polymer ?
#
loop_
_entity_poly.entity_id
_entity_poly.type
_entity_poly.pdbx_seq_one_letter_code
_entity_poly.pdbx_strand_id
1 'polypeptide(L)'
;MNRVYITRNAQGQGAEPVDAGETFGVNDKGDGSIDLSGDSRKSFSFELPFPTTGLEDLKGTIVYTFWATSKKGDYRDTSDDKVVGPAVLTIDLSGTNPAKILNEYTNKIRLEAPLADGSSETFISTLDGQVYQIKKGEEFASFWDFGFYYLNSTGVSLASTVAYPKLFKDPEGGSELVTVNEFLNIEATEVNDCFFQLAPEGTDFDSFETSDDLTFNITKNDEQDINQLEIDDVVYILDQYDKKGILKITGLVKSFGSDGFVEFDMKVER
;
A
#
# COMPACT_ATOMS: atom_id res chain seq x y z
N MET A 1 -7.74 -13.36 16.92
CA MET A 1 -6.85 -14.51 16.71
C MET A 1 -5.46 -13.93 16.56
N ASN A 2 -4.44 -14.43 17.24
CA ASN A 2 -3.12 -13.83 17.12
C ASN A 2 -2.50 -14.21 15.78
N ARG A 3 -1.86 -13.24 15.14
CA ARG A 3 -1.20 -13.38 13.85
C ARG A 3 0.25 -13.01 13.98
N VAL A 4 1.11 -13.60 13.15
CA VAL A 4 2.53 -13.26 13.09
C VAL A 4 2.84 -12.68 11.73
N TYR A 5 3.57 -11.57 11.72
CA TYR A 5 4.17 -11.01 10.52
C TYR A 5 5.68 -11.18 10.59
N ILE A 6 6.25 -11.46 9.42
CA ILE A 6 7.68 -11.56 9.21
C ILE A 6 7.99 -10.78 7.96
N THR A 7 8.81 -9.74 8.09
CA THR A 7 9.34 -9.03 6.93
C THR A 7 10.82 -9.23 6.77
N ARG A 8 11.28 -9.09 5.53
CA ARG A 8 12.68 -9.10 5.14
C ARG A 8 12.98 -7.82 4.38
N ASN A 9 14.03 -7.12 4.80
CA ASN A 9 14.63 -6.03 4.04
C ASN A 9 16.03 -6.45 3.61
N ALA A 10 16.19 -6.74 2.31
CA ALA A 10 17.47 -7.07 1.72
C ALA A 10 18.18 -5.80 1.25
N GLN A 11 19.39 -5.58 1.75
CA GLN A 11 20.31 -4.53 1.34
C GLN A 11 19.71 -3.12 1.40
N GLY A 12 18.83 -2.89 2.39
CA GLY A 12 18.17 -1.61 2.61
C GLY A 12 17.13 -1.23 1.56
N GLN A 13 16.75 -2.13 0.66
CA GLN A 13 15.85 -1.82 -0.45
C GLN A 13 14.42 -1.51 0.01
N GLY A 14 13.96 -2.09 1.12
CA GLY A 14 12.59 -1.93 1.62
C GLY A 14 12.12 -3.22 2.29
N ALA A 15 11.11 -3.14 3.14
CA ALA A 15 10.62 -4.31 3.89
C ALA A 15 9.51 -5.02 3.11
N GLU A 16 9.69 -6.31 2.84
CA GLU A 16 8.70 -7.15 2.14
C GLU A 16 8.27 -8.30 3.04
N PRO A 17 7.01 -8.78 2.94
CA PRO A 17 6.56 -9.92 3.73
C PRO A 17 7.31 -11.17 3.25
N VAL A 18 7.70 -12.02 4.20
CA VAL A 18 8.26 -13.33 3.87
C VAL A 18 7.12 -14.27 3.50
N ASP A 19 7.19 -14.87 2.31
CA ASP A 19 6.30 -15.97 1.93
C ASP A 19 6.53 -17.14 2.90
N ALA A 20 5.61 -17.28 3.84
CA ALA A 20 5.74 -18.25 4.90
C ALA A 20 5.37 -19.67 4.45
N GLY A 21 4.56 -19.79 3.40
CA GLY A 21 4.17 -21.06 2.79
C GLY A 21 5.38 -21.74 2.18
N GLU A 22 6.11 -21.01 1.35
CA GLU A 22 7.34 -21.50 0.73
C GLU A 22 8.50 -21.60 1.73
N THR A 23 8.66 -20.60 2.61
CA THR A 23 9.85 -20.51 3.48
C THR A 23 9.77 -21.42 4.70
N PHE A 24 8.58 -21.56 5.31
CA PHE A 24 8.41 -22.24 6.60
C PHE A 24 7.40 -23.40 6.54
N GLY A 25 6.73 -23.64 5.40
CA GLY A 25 5.70 -24.66 5.30
C GLY A 25 4.44 -24.35 6.12
N VAL A 26 4.17 -23.07 6.38
CA VAL A 26 2.97 -22.61 7.09
C VAL A 26 2.14 -21.75 6.15
N ASN A 27 0.82 -21.91 6.12
CA ASN A 27 -0.02 -21.11 5.25
C ASN A 27 0.04 -19.64 5.68
N ASP A 28 0.47 -18.79 4.76
CA ASP A 28 0.30 -17.35 4.84
C ASP A 28 -1.15 -16.97 4.48
N LYS A 29 -1.46 -15.70 4.72
CA LYS A 29 -2.75 -15.06 4.44
C LYS A 29 -2.56 -14.00 3.39
N GLY A 30 -3.66 -13.55 2.80
CA GLY A 30 -3.65 -12.48 1.79
C GLY A 30 -3.01 -11.17 2.29
N ASP A 31 -2.96 -10.98 3.61
CA ASP A 31 -2.30 -9.82 4.26
C ASP A 31 -0.83 -10.06 4.63
N GLY A 32 -0.22 -11.17 4.19
CA GLY A 32 1.15 -11.53 4.51
C GLY A 32 1.35 -12.02 5.96
N SER A 33 0.27 -12.17 6.72
CA SER A 33 0.32 -12.72 8.08
C SER A 33 0.27 -14.26 8.08
N ILE A 34 0.74 -14.85 9.18
CA ILE A 34 0.63 -16.27 9.46
C ILE A 34 -0.36 -16.45 10.60
N ASP A 35 -1.39 -17.26 10.39
CA ASP A 35 -2.32 -17.62 11.46
C ASP A 35 -1.61 -18.51 12.50
N LEU A 36 -1.66 -18.09 13.77
CA LEU A 36 -1.33 -18.97 14.88
C LEU A 36 -2.55 -19.86 15.20
N SER A 37 -3.04 -20.64 14.22
CA SER A 37 -4.22 -21.49 14.44
C SER A 37 -3.86 -22.70 15.31
N GLY A 38 -4.34 -22.66 16.56
CA GLY A 38 -4.29 -23.74 17.53
C GLY A 38 -4.54 -23.17 18.92
N ASP A 39 -5.73 -23.45 19.48
CA ASP A 39 -6.18 -22.97 20.79
C ASP A 39 -5.02 -22.93 21.80
N SER A 40 -4.75 -21.73 22.34
CA SER A 40 -3.82 -21.46 23.45
C SER A 40 -2.30 -21.51 23.20
N ARG A 41 -1.80 -21.58 21.96
CA ARG A 41 -0.33 -21.54 21.73
C ARG A 41 0.27 -20.19 22.14
N LYS A 42 1.00 -20.19 23.26
CA LYS A 42 1.78 -19.04 23.78
C LYS A 42 3.16 -18.88 23.13
N SER A 43 3.52 -19.79 22.23
CA SER A 43 4.79 -19.79 21.52
C SER A 43 4.63 -20.37 20.12
N PHE A 44 5.46 -19.88 19.21
CA PHE A 44 5.63 -20.38 17.86
C PHE A 44 7.12 -20.56 17.59
N SER A 45 7.47 -21.47 16.69
CA SER A 45 8.84 -21.73 16.26
C SER A 45 8.82 -21.94 14.76
N PHE A 46 9.78 -21.34 14.07
CA PHE A 46 10.01 -21.46 12.64
C PHE A 46 11.52 -21.64 12.43
N GLU A 47 11.88 -22.35 11.37
CA GLU A 47 13.27 -22.49 10.94
C GLU A 47 13.49 -21.54 9.76
N LEU A 48 14.37 -20.55 9.91
CA LEU A 48 14.70 -19.63 8.81
C LEU A 48 15.81 -20.25 7.96
N PRO A 49 15.50 -20.74 6.73
CA PRO A 49 16.55 -21.23 5.85
C PRO A 49 17.43 -20.04 5.44
N PHE A 50 18.71 -20.13 5.74
CA PHE A 50 19.68 -19.13 5.32
C PHE A 50 20.53 -19.70 4.18
N PRO A 51 20.48 -19.10 2.96
CA PRO A 51 21.25 -19.60 1.84
C PRO A 51 22.75 -19.43 2.13
N THR A 52 23.55 -20.47 1.89
CA THR A 52 25.01 -20.42 2.10
C THR A 52 25.80 -20.12 0.82
N THR A 53 25.11 -19.98 -0.31
CA THR A 53 25.68 -19.75 -1.65
C THR A 53 25.08 -18.50 -2.27
N GLY A 54 25.87 -17.72 -3.01
CA GLY A 54 25.42 -16.46 -3.62
C GLY A 54 25.37 -15.27 -2.64
N LEU A 55 25.92 -15.45 -1.43
CA LEU A 55 26.08 -14.36 -0.46
C LEU A 55 27.31 -13.51 -0.76
N GLU A 56 28.31 -14.08 -1.44
CA GLU A 56 29.57 -13.45 -1.80
C GLU A 56 29.41 -12.22 -2.70
N ASP A 57 28.33 -12.15 -3.48
CA ASP A 57 28.00 -11.01 -4.36
C ASP A 57 27.08 -9.99 -3.68
N LEU A 58 26.53 -10.33 -2.51
CA LEU A 58 25.66 -9.46 -1.73
C LEU A 58 26.49 -8.61 -0.76
N LYS A 59 26.16 -7.32 -0.68
CA LYS A 59 26.80 -6.35 0.22
C LYS A 59 25.78 -5.70 1.13
N GLY A 60 26.23 -5.28 2.31
CA GLY A 60 25.42 -4.56 3.28
C GLY A 60 24.65 -5.52 4.21
N THR A 61 23.38 -5.25 4.47
CA THR A 61 22.62 -5.96 5.51
C THR A 61 21.37 -6.66 4.98
N ILE A 62 21.00 -7.78 5.60
CA ILE A 62 19.65 -8.36 5.51
C ILE A 62 19.01 -8.22 6.89
N VAL A 63 17.87 -7.55 6.96
CA VAL A 63 17.16 -7.30 8.22
C VAL A 63 15.83 -8.03 8.18
N TYR A 64 15.63 -8.98 9.09
CA TYR A 64 14.33 -9.60 9.33
C TYR A 64 13.67 -8.95 10.54
N THR A 65 12.38 -8.64 10.41
CA THR A 65 11.56 -8.09 11.51
C THR A 65 10.39 -9.01 11.80
N PHE A 66 10.15 -9.32 13.07
CA PHE A 66 9.13 -10.26 13.53
C PHE A 66 8.23 -9.59 14.56
N TRP A 67 6.92 -9.67 14.39
CA TRP A 67 5.96 -9.20 15.41
C TRP A 67 4.66 -9.97 15.30
N ALA A 68 3.84 -9.85 16.34
CA ALA A 68 2.53 -10.47 16.38
C ALA A 68 1.46 -9.44 16.72
N THR A 69 0.30 -9.54 16.10
CA THR A 69 -0.86 -8.66 16.31
C THR A 69 -2.08 -9.46 16.75
N SER A 70 -3.06 -8.76 17.31
CA SER A 70 -4.34 -9.35 17.75
C SER A 70 -5.45 -9.27 16.69
N LYS A 71 -5.24 -8.43 15.66
CA LYS A 71 -6.16 -8.18 14.55
C LYS A 71 -5.45 -8.27 13.19
N LYS A 72 -6.25 -8.17 12.13
CA LYS A 72 -5.77 -7.98 10.75
C LYS A 72 -5.13 -6.60 10.62
N GLY A 73 -4.26 -6.43 9.63
CA GLY A 73 -3.64 -5.14 9.39
C GLY A 73 -2.62 -5.21 8.26
N ASP A 74 -1.94 -4.09 8.05
CA ASP A 74 -0.87 -3.97 7.08
C ASP A 74 0.46 -4.39 7.71
N TYR A 75 1.22 -5.26 7.04
CA TYR A 75 2.51 -5.69 7.54
C TYR A 75 3.54 -4.54 7.64
N ARG A 76 3.30 -3.39 6.98
CA ARG A 76 4.14 -2.21 7.12
C ARG A 76 3.97 -1.56 8.51
N ASP A 77 2.83 -1.79 9.16
CA ASP A 77 2.55 -1.30 10.52
C ASP A 77 2.98 -2.30 11.60
N THR A 78 4.16 -2.07 12.17
CA THR A 78 4.66 -2.86 13.31
C THR A 78 4.09 -2.42 14.66
N SER A 79 3.29 -1.35 14.69
CA SER A 79 2.74 -0.75 15.90
C SER A 79 1.29 -1.13 16.16
N ASP A 80 0.52 -1.36 15.10
CA ASP A 80 -0.91 -1.64 15.18
C ASP A 80 -1.23 -2.97 15.88
N ASP A 81 -2.22 -2.93 16.77
CA ASP A 81 -2.77 -4.04 17.55
C ASP A 81 -1.75 -5.05 18.10
N LYS A 82 -0.57 -4.54 18.43
CA LYS A 82 0.61 -5.34 18.74
C LYS A 82 0.47 -6.13 20.03
N VAL A 83 0.72 -7.43 19.92
CA VAL A 83 0.76 -8.40 21.03
C VAL A 83 2.20 -8.66 21.47
N VAL A 84 3.13 -8.83 20.52
CA VAL A 84 4.56 -9.12 20.77
C VAL A 84 5.44 -8.48 19.70
N GLY A 85 6.67 -8.08 20.05
CA GLY A 85 7.67 -7.55 19.13
C GLY A 85 7.70 -6.00 19.07
N PRO A 86 8.33 -5.41 18.04
CA PRO A 86 9.10 -6.08 17.00
C PRO A 86 10.42 -6.66 17.55
N ALA A 87 10.77 -7.87 17.11
CA ALA A 87 12.11 -8.44 17.24
C ALA A 87 12.84 -8.30 15.91
N VAL A 88 14.14 -7.99 15.94
CA VAL A 88 14.94 -7.73 14.73
C VAL A 88 16.13 -8.68 14.70
N LEU A 89 16.31 -9.36 13.56
CA LEU A 89 17.50 -10.13 13.23
C LEU A 89 18.23 -9.44 12.07
N THR A 90 19.43 -8.95 12.35
CA THR A 90 20.29 -8.34 11.34
C THR A 90 21.41 -9.28 10.97
N ILE A 91 21.56 -9.52 9.67
CA ILE A 91 22.64 -10.30 9.09
C ILE A 91 23.53 -9.33 8.32
N ASP A 92 24.79 -9.24 8.74
CA ASP A 92 25.79 -8.35 8.14
C ASP A 92 26.62 -9.14 7.13
N LEU A 93 26.53 -8.76 5.86
CA LEU A 93 27.28 -9.33 4.74
C LEU A 93 28.54 -8.51 4.40
N SER A 94 28.88 -7.52 5.22
CA SER A 94 29.95 -6.53 5.01
C SER A 94 29.72 -5.60 3.80
N GLY A 95 30.37 -4.43 3.81
CA GLY A 95 30.21 -3.41 2.77
C GLY A 95 29.01 -2.49 2.98
N THR A 96 28.68 -1.68 1.97
CA THR A 96 27.58 -0.72 2.02
C THR A 96 26.38 -1.25 1.24
N ASN A 97 25.17 -0.97 1.72
CA ASN A 97 23.94 -1.17 0.95
C ASN A 97 24.05 -0.40 -0.39
N PRO A 98 23.57 -0.98 -1.51
CA PRO A 98 23.42 -0.24 -2.75
C PRO A 98 22.39 0.89 -2.58
N ALA A 99 22.36 1.82 -3.54
CA ALA A 99 21.30 2.81 -3.62
C ALA A 99 19.93 2.12 -3.68
N LYS A 100 18.90 2.74 -3.09
CA LYS A 100 17.55 2.20 -3.12
C LYS A 100 16.92 2.53 -4.47
N ILE A 101 16.57 1.50 -5.21
CA ILE A 101 15.85 1.66 -6.48
C ILE A 101 14.35 1.84 -6.20
N LEU A 102 13.66 2.55 -7.08
CA LEU A 102 12.21 2.68 -7.00
C LEU A 102 11.52 1.43 -7.56
N ASN A 103 10.35 1.10 -7.01
CA ASN A 103 9.42 0.18 -7.65
C ASN A 103 8.67 0.92 -8.75
N GLU A 104 8.71 0.40 -9.98
CA GLU A 104 8.10 1.03 -11.14
C GLU A 104 6.90 0.22 -11.68
N TYR A 105 5.79 0.93 -11.88
CA TYR A 105 4.54 0.41 -12.41
C TYR A 105 4.12 1.20 -13.64
N THR A 106 4.70 0.88 -14.80
CA THR A 106 4.41 1.57 -16.08
C THR A 106 3.32 0.85 -16.89
N ASN A 107 2.33 1.58 -17.40
CA ASN A 107 1.18 1.12 -18.19
C ASN A 107 0.37 -0.01 -17.54
N LYS A 108 0.36 -0.04 -16.20
CA LYS A 108 -0.21 -1.16 -15.44
C LYS A 108 -1.35 -0.76 -14.52
N ILE A 109 -1.48 0.53 -14.20
CA ILE A 109 -2.42 0.97 -13.18
C ILE A 109 -3.59 1.68 -13.84
N ARG A 110 -4.78 1.14 -13.59
CA ARG A 110 -6.07 1.69 -14.00
C ARG A 110 -7.00 1.60 -12.81
N LEU A 111 -7.57 2.72 -12.39
CA LEU A 111 -8.59 2.78 -11.37
C LEU A 111 -9.92 3.20 -11.99
N GLU A 112 -10.97 2.47 -11.66
CA GLU A 112 -12.33 2.68 -12.16
C GLU A 112 -13.14 3.49 -11.15
N ALA A 113 -14.01 4.37 -11.66
CA ALA A 113 -14.88 5.19 -10.84
C ALA A 113 -15.76 4.29 -9.95
N PRO A 114 -16.02 4.68 -8.69
CA PRO A 114 -16.72 3.83 -7.75
C PRO A 114 -18.13 3.50 -8.25
N LEU A 115 -18.43 2.21 -8.32
CA LEU A 115 -19.80 1.73 -8.44
C LEU A 115 -20.42 1.67 -7.05
N ALA A 116 -21.69 2.04 -6.94
CA ALA A 116 -22.41 2.09 -5.66
C ALA A 116 -22.51 0.73 -4.95
N ASP A 117 -22.30 -0.38 -5.68
CA ASP A 117 -22.26 -1.75 -5.16
C ASP A 117 -20.83 -2.23 -4.80
N GLY A 118 -19.83 -1.35 -4.91
CA GLY A 118 -18.44 -1.64 -4.61
C GLY A 118 -17.76 -2.61 -5.58
N SER A 119 -18.33 -2.85 -6.76
CA SER A 119 -17.77 -3.84 -7.70
C SER A 119 -16.60 -3.36 -8.55
N SER A 120 -16.32 -2.06 -8.57
CA SER A 120 -15.23 -1.41 -9.32
C SER A 120 -13.87 -1.59 -8.64
N GLU A 121 -12.81 -1.66 -9.47
CA GLU A 121 -11.41 -1.64 -9.04
C GLU A 121 -10.98 -0.19 -8.80
N THR A 122 -11.29 0.31 -7.61
CA THR A 122 -11.23 1.75 -7.31
C THR A 122 -10.03 2.14 -6.47
N PHE A 123 -9.52 1.23 -5.63
CA PHE A 123 -8.43 1.49 -4.70
C PHE A 123 -7.14 0.81 -5.13
N ILE A 124 -6.01 1.35 -4.71
CA ILE A 124 -4.67 0.84 -4.97
C ILE A 124 -3.85 0.74 -3.69
N SER A 125 -2.96 -0.25 -3.62
CA SER A 125 -1.81 -0.22 -2.73
C SER A 125 -0.59 0.35 -3.45
N THR A 126 0.00 1.40 -2.89
CA THR A 126 1.25 2.00 -3.36
C THR A 126 2.40 1.04 -3.24
N LEU A 127 2.34 0.09 -2.30
CA LEU A 127 3.39 -0.88 -2.04
C LEU A 127 3.72 -1.75 -3.26
N ASP A 128 2.70 -2.40 -3.82
CA ASP A 128 2.84 -3.43 -4.85
C ASP A 128 2.09 -3.10 -6.16
N GLY A 129 1.44 -1.93 -6.20
CA GLY A 129 0.67 -1.46 -7.34
C GLY A 129 -0.63 -2.26 -7.56
N GLN A 130 -1.03 -3.12 -6.63
CA GLN A 130 -2.26 -3.90 -6.76
C GLN A 130 -3.50 -3.00 -6.68
N VAL A 131 -4.45 -3.28 -7.57
CA VAL A 131 -5.75 -2.63 -7.60
C VAL A 131 -6.81 -3.53 -6.98
N TYR A 132 -7.73 -2.95 -6.22
CA TYR A 132 -8.68 -3.69 -5.42
C TYR A 132 -10.14 -3.33 -5.72
N GLN A 133 -10.97 -4.37 -5.76
CA GLN A 133 -12.41 -4.22 -5.71
C GLN A 133 -12.88 -3.98 -4.29
N ILE A 134 -13.76 -3.01 -4.12
CA ILE A 134 -14.24 -2.60 -2.81
C ILE A 134 -14.97 -3.75 -2.11
N LYS A 135 -15.89 -4.41 -2.82
CA LYS A 135 -16.70 -5.53 -2.29
C LYS A 135 -15.91 -6.78 -1.91
N LYS A 136 -14.65 -6.91 -2.34
CA LYS A 136 -13.75 -8.00 -1.95
C LYS A 136 -12.78 -7.56 -0.84
N GLY A 137 -12.96 -6.34 -0.35
CA GLY A 137 -11.91 -5.55 0.24
C GLY A 137 -11.72 -5.66 1.73
N GLU A 138 -12.65 -6.21 2.51
CA GLU A 138 -12.48 -6.28 3.98
C GLU A 138 -11.18 -7.01 4.38
N GLU A 139 -10.71 -7.97 3.58
CA GLU A 139 -9.43 -8.65 3.82
C GLU A 139 -8.20 -7.80 3.47
N PHE A 140 -8.35 -6.82 2.58
CA PHE A 140 -7.25 -6.05 1.99
C PHE A 140 -7.34 -4.54 2.25
N ALA A 141 -8.35 -4.07 2.99
CA ALA A 141 -8.64 -2.65 3.16
C ALA A 141 -7.47 -1.90 3.81
N SER A 142 -6.72 -2.58 4.68
CA SER A 142 -5.50 -2.07 5.30
C SER A 142 -4.33 -1.88 4.32
N PHE A 143 -4.41 -2.36 3.08
CA PHE A 143 -3.39 -2.08 2.05
C PHE A 143 -3.76 -0.91 1.15
N TRP A 144 -5.01 -0.45 1.22
CA TRP A 144 -5.50 0.59 0.32
C TRP A 144 -4.98 1.94 0.76
N ASP A 145 -4.09 2.52 -0.03
CA ASP A 145 -3.52 3.82 0.26
C ASP A 145 -4.40 4.95 -0.30
N PHE A 146 -4.93 4.78 -1.51
CA PHE A 146 -5.86 5.74 -2.11
C PHE A 146 -6.75 5.14 -3.19
N GLY A 147 -7.76 5.91 -3.63
CA GLY A 147 -8.63 5.53 -4.73
C GLY A 147 -9.00 6.68 -5.66
N PHE A 148 -9.55 6.33 -6.81
CA PHE A 148 -10.02 7.26 -7.84
C PHE A 148 -11.51 7.55 -7.72
N TYR A 149 -11.89 8.82 -7.85
CA TYR A 149 -13.28 9.21 -8.02
C TYR A 149 -13.46 10.35 -9.03
N TYR A 150 -14.68 10.47 -9.54
CA TYR A 150 -15.10 11.58 -10.39
C TYR A 150 -16.39 12.20 -9.88
N LEU A 151 -16.40 13.53 -9.76
CA LEU A 151 -17.60 14.33 -9.51
C LEU A 151 -17.62 15.49 -10.51
N ASN A 152 -18.80 15.85 -11.02
CA ASN A 152 -18.92 16.92 -12.02
C ASN A 152 -18.31 18.27 -11.58
N SER A 153 -18.36 18.59 -10.29
CA SER A 153 -17.77 19.81 -9.73
C SER A 153 -16.28 19.72 -9.46
N THR A 154 -15.78 18.52 -9.19
CA THR A 154 -14.42 18.27 -8.66
C THR A 154 -13.48 17.73 -9.75
N GLY A 155 -14.03 17.16 -10.82
CA GLY A 155 -13.26 16.54 -11.90
C GLY A 155 -12.73 15.16 -11.53
N VAL A 156 -11.71 14.73 -12.28
CA VAL A 156 -10.95 13.49 -12.02
C VAL A 156 -10.09 13.72 -10.79
N SER A 157 -10.24 12.85 -9.80
CA SER A 157 -9.69 13.09 -8.48
C SER A 157 -9.16 11.81 -7.85
N LEU A 158 -8.11 11.94 -7.04
CA LEU A 158 -7.62 10.89 -6.15
C LEU A 158 -7.88 11.31 -4.71
N ALA A 159 -8.21 10.36 -3.84
CA ALA A 159 -8.31 10.59 -2.41
C ALA A 159 -7.74 9.41 -1.63
N SER A 160 -7.08 9.75 -0.52
CA SER A 160 -6.71 8.84 0.55
C SER A 160 -7.88 7.96 0.93
N THR A 161 -7.64 6.69 1.24
CA THR A 161 -8.72 5.77 1.61
C THR A 161 -9.49 6.26 2.84
N VAL A 162 -8.80 6.80 3.85
CA VAL A 162 -9.45 7.33 5.05
C VAL A 162 -10.30 8.58 4.80
N ALA A 163 -9.89 9.41 3.83
CA ALA A 163 -10.54 10.68 3.49
C ALA A 163 -11.47 10.54 2.27
N TYR A 164 -11.71 9.32 1.81
CA TYR A 164 -12.44 9.06 0.58
C TYR A 164 -13.90 9.54 0.69
N PRO A 165 -14.44 10.23 -0.33
CA PRO A 165 -15.78 10.81 -0.26
C PRO A 165 -16.88 9.74 -0.11
N LYS A 166 -18.00 10.15 0.48
CA LYS A 166 -19.21 9.32 0.61
C LYS A 166 -19.84 9.05 -0.75
N LEU A 167 -19.56 7.89 -1.34
CA LEU A 167 -19.99 7.53 -2.70
C LEU A 167 -20.72 6.18 -2.79
N PHE A 168 -20.86 5.45 -1.67
CA PHE A 168 -21.41 4.10 -1.68
C PHE A 168 -22.84 4.06 -1.17
N LYS A 169 -23.62 3.08 -1.64
CA LYS A 169 -24.97 2.88 -1.11
C LYS A 169 -24.88 2.21 0.25
N ASP A 170 -25.63 2.72 1.22
CA ASP A 170 -25.78 2.11 2.53
C ASP A 170 -26.20 0.62 2.41
N PRO A 171 -25.39 -0.33 2.94
CA PRO A 171 -25.71 -1.76 2.91
C PRO A 171 -26.95 -2.10 3.75
N GLU A 172 -27.33 -1.28 4.73
CA GLU A 172 -28.53 -1.45 5.56
C GLU A 172 -29.81 -0.91 4.89
N GLY A 173 -29.68 -0.29 3.71
CA GLY A 173 -30.81 0.16 2.91
C GLY A 173 -31.24 1.62 3.14
N GLY A 174 -30.41 2.43 3.78
CA GLY A 174 -30.57 3.88 3.82
C GLY A 174 -30.48 4.55 2.44
N SER A 175 -30.98 5.78 2.35
CA SER A 175 -30.97 6.59 1.12
C SER A 175 -29.75 7.49 0.98
N GLU A 176 -28.97 7.68 2.05
CA GLU A 176 -27.76 8.50 2.03
C GLU A 176 -26.56 7.68 1.52
N LEU A 177 -25.63 8.36 0.86
CA LEU A 177 -24.36 7.75 0.51
C LEU A 177 -23.47 7.65 1.75
N VAL A 178 -22.72 6.58 1.84
CA VAL A 178 -21.84 6.26 2.96
C VAL A 178 -20.38 6.23 2.52
N THR A 179 -19.47 6.33 3.49
CA THR A 179 -18.03 6.15 3.30
C THR A 179 -17.71 4.70 2.94
N VAL A 180 -16.50 4.45 2.45
CA VAL A 180 -16.01 3.09 2.21
C VAL A 180 -15.98 2.26 3.49
N ASN A 181 -15.64 2.89 4.62
CA ASN A 181 -15.57 2.23 5.93
C ASN A 181 -16.94 1.78 6.41
N GLU A 182 -17.94 2.66 6.33
CA GLU A 182 -19.35 2.33 6.62
C GLU A 182 -19.88 1.24 5.67
N PHE A 183 -19.51 1.28 4.39
CA PHE A 183 -19.92 0.26 3.40
C PHE A 183 -19.34 -1.13 3.72
N LEU A 184 -18.10 -1.21 4.20
CA LEU A 184 -17.43 -2.46 4.57
C LEU A 184 -17.64 -2.87 6.02
N ASN A 185 -18.26 -2.00 6.83
CA ASN A 185 -18.39 -2.18 8.28
C ASN A 185 -17.02 -2.40 8.96
N ILE A 186 -16.07 -1.52 8.66
CA ILE A 186 -14.73 -1.46 9.25
C ILE A 186 -14.49 -0.11 9.91
N GLU A 187 -13.53 -0.03 10.83
CA GLU A 187 -13.13 1.20 11.49
C GLU A 187 -12.21 2.03 10.59
N ALA A 188 -12.22 3.36 10.77
CA ALA A 188 -11.35 4.24 9.98
C ALA A 188 -9.85 4.03 10.24
N THR A 189 -9.49 3.39 11.36
CA THR A 189 -8.11 3.00 11.67
C THR A 189 -7.67 1.73 10.94
N GLU A 190 -8.56 1.06 10.21
CA GLU A 190 -8.26 -0.16 9.45
C GLU A 190 -7.94 0.12 7.97
N VAL A 191 -7.85 1.39 7.58
CA VAL A 191 -7.49 1.86 6.23
C VAL A 191 -6.37 2.89 6.30
N ASN A 192 -5.68 3.12 5.18
CA ASN A 192 -4.47 3.92 5.20
C ASN A 192 -4.70 5.40 4.87
N ASP A 193 -3.77 6.22 5.37
CA ASP A 193 -3.56 7.58 4.91
C ASP A 193 -2.65 7.63 3.67
N CYS A 194 -3.01 8.50 2.71
CA CYS A 194 -2.13 8.95 1.65
C CYS A 194 -2.27 10.46 1.47
N PHE A 195 -1.18 11.13 1.11
CA PHE A 195 -1.13 12.57 0.90
C PHE A 195 -0.66 12.86 -0.52
N PHE A 196 -1.18 13.94 -1.09
CA PHE A 196 -0.91 14.33 -2.47
C PHE A 196 -0.38 15.75 -2.57
N GLN A 197 0.46 15.95 -3.59
CA GLN A 197 0.85 17.28 -4.03
C GLN A 197 1.09 17.26 -5.54
N LEU A 198 0.52 18.22 -6.27
CA LEU A 198 0.86 18.37 -7.69
C LEU A 198 2.33 18.80 -7.83
N ALA A 199 3.06 18.11 -8.70
CA ALA A 199 4.44 18.46 -8.99
C ALA A 199 4.51 19.78 -9.79
N PRO A 200 5.65 20.50 -9.74
CA PRO A 200 5.86 21.67 -10.60
C PRO A 200 5.70 21.33 -12.09
N GLU A 201 5.21 22.29 -12.86
CA GLU A 201 5.10 22.17 -14.32
C GLU A 201 6.45 21.79 -14.95
N GLY A 202 6.44 20.80 -15.85
CA GLY A 202 7.64 20.31 -16.53
C GLY A 202 8.49 19.33 -15.71
N THR A 203 7.98 18.85 -14.56
CA THR A 203 8.61 17.73 -13.83
C THR A 203 8.71 16.51 -14.73
N ASP A 204 9.94 16.00 -14.91
CA ASP A 204 10.21 14.82 -15.73
C ASP A 204 10.10 13.55 -14.89
N PHE A 205 8.96 12.86 -15.00
CA PHE A 205 8.68 11.59 -14.33
C PHE A 205 9.76 10.53 -14.61
N ASP A 206 10.34 10.53 -15.80
CA ASP A 206 11.31 9.52 -16.21
C ASP A 206 12.68 9.71 -15.54
N SER A 207 12.97 10.92 -15.05
CA SER A 207 14.25 11.25 -14.39
C SER A 207 14.42 10.68 -12.98
N PHE A 208 13.35 10.18 -12.36
CA PHE A 208 13.39 9.58 -11.02
C PHE A 208 13.76 8.09 -11.12
N GLU A 209 14.94 7.70 -10.67
CA GLU A 209 15.42 6.31 -10.75
C GLU A 209 15.60 5.68 -9.35
N THR A 210 15.86 6.51 -8.34
CA THR A 210 16.22 6.11 -6.98
C THR A 210 15.40 6.85 -5.94
N SER A 211 15.33 6.31 -4.72
CA SER A 211 14.70 7.01 -3.57
C SER A 211 15.32 8.39 -3.31
N ASP A 212 16.61 8.56 -3.59
CA ASP A 212 17.30 9.84 -3.38
C ASP A 212 16.82 10.93 -4.37
N ASP A 213 16.17 10.56 -5.47
CA ASP A 213 15.59 11.51 -6.42
C ASP A 213 14.26 12.11 -5.89
N LEU A 214 13.58 11.43 -4.97
CA LEU A 214 12.30 11.84 -4.36
C LEU A 214 12.50 12.92 -3.26
N THR A 215 13.09 14.04 -3.66
CA THR A 215 13.51 15.14 -2.78
C THR A 215 12.40 16.15 -2.44
N PHE A 216 11.17 15.90 -2.87
CA PHE A 216 10.04 16.79 -2.59
C PHE A 216 9.62 16.76 -1.10
N ASN A 217 9.00 17.86 -0.67
CA ASN A 217 8.60 18.11 0.71
C ASN A 217 7.08 18.07 0.84
N ILE A 218 6.54 16.86 0.77
CA ILE A 218 5.20 16.55 1.22
C ILE A 218 5.27 16.04 2.66
N THR A 219 4.22 16.29 3.43
CA THR A 219 4.08 16.01 4.85
C THR A 219 2.68 15.48 5.15
N LYS A 220 2.51 14.79 6.28
CA LYS A 220 1.21 14.25 6.73
C LYS A 220 0.18 15.33 7.16
N ASN A 221 0.47 16.60 6.92
CA ASN A 221 -0.48 17.71 7.10
C ASN A 221 -0.99 18.26 5.76
N ASP A 222 -0.49 17.74 4.63
CA ASP A 222 -0.89 18.17 3.30
C ASP A 222 -2.24 17.55 2.90
N GLU A 223 -2.67 17.81 1.66
CA GLU A 223 -3.99 17.41 1.18
C GLU A 223 -4.10 15.88 1.05
N GLN A 224 -5.20 15.32 1.57
CA GLN A 224 -5.53 13.91 1.46
C GLN A 224 -6.37 13.60 0.21
N ASP A 225 -6.57 14.62 -0.63
CA ASP A 225 -7.21 14.53 -1.93
C ASP A 225 -6.49 15.45 -2.92
N ILE A 226 -6.58 15.10 -4.20
CA ILE A 226 -6.12 15.95 -5.30
C ILE A 226 -7.15 15.86 -6.42
N ASN A 227 -7.51 17.02 -6.94
CA ASN A 227 -8.70 17.20 -7.77
C ASN A 227 -8.34 17.80 -9.12
N GLN A 228 -9.27 17.68 -10.08
CA GLN A 228 -9.14 18.25 -11.43
C GLN A 228 -7.90 17.77 -12.21
N LEU A 229 -7.48 16.53 -11.97
CA LEU A 229 -6.33 15.94 -12.67
C LEU A 229 -6.54 15.89 -14.19
N GLU A 230 -5.47 16.18 -14.91
CA GLU A 230 -5.39 16.14 -16.36
C GLU A 230 -4.33 15.14 -16.82
N ILE A 231 -4.38 14.76 -18.10
CA ILE A 231 -3.33 13.92 -18.70
C ILE A 231 -2.01 14.68 -18.65
N ASP A 232 -0.92 13.96 -18.39
CA ASP A 232 0.44 14.46 -18.17
C ASP A 232 0.68 15.16 -16.83
N ASP A 233 -0.33 15.30 -15.96
CA ASP A 233 -0.09 15.73 -14.58
C ASP A 233 0.82 14.74 -13.86
N VAL A 234 1.78 15.30 -13.13
CA VAL A 234 2.70 14.55 -12.27
C VAL A 234 2.36 14.89 -10.83
N VAL A 235 2.17 13.86 -10.00
CA VAL A 235 1.72 14.00 -8.62
C VAL A 235 2.73 13.33 -7.70
N TYR A 236 3.15 14.04 -6.67
CA TYR A 236 3.91 13.50 -5.55
C TYR A 236 2.97 12.85 -4.55
N ILE A 237 3.36 11.69 -4.04
CA ILE A 237 2.62 10.93 -3.05
C ILE A 237 3.47 10.66 -1.81
N LEU A 238 2.81 10.61 -0.66
CA LEU A 238 3.36 10.15 0.62
C LEU A 238 2.36 9.21 1.26
N ASP A 239 2.77 7.98 1.51
CA ASP A 239 1.94 7.04 2.25
C ASP A 239 2.03 7.28 3.77
N GLN A 240 1.19 6.59 4.53
CA GLN A 240 1.17 6.68 5.99
C GLN A 240 2.46 6.19 6.67
N TYR A 241 3.30 5.45 5.97
CA TYR A 241 4.58 4.89 6.45
C TYR A 241 5.78 5.76 6.07
N ASP A 242 5.52 6.99 5.64
CA ASP A 242 6.51 7.96 5.18
C ASP A 242 7.28 7.50 3.92
N LYS A 243 6.71 6.59 3.14
CA LYS A 243 7.21 6.20 1.82
C LYS A 243 6.76 7.22 0.79
N LYS A 244 7.73 7.69 0.02
CA LYS A 244 7.48 8.64 -1.06
C LYS A 244 7.23 7.93 -2.36
N GLY A 245 6.52 8.62 -3.25
CA GLY A 245 6.41 8.21 -4.64
C GLY A 245 6.02 9.35 -5.55
N ILE A 246 5.96 9.03 -6.83
CA ILE A 246 5.54 9.93 -7.89
C ILE A 246 4.66 9.13 -8.84
N LEU A 247 3.60 9.74 -9.33
CA LEU A 247 2.76 9.17 -10.38
C LEU A 247 2.58 10.17 -11.52
N LYS A 248 2.35 9.64 -12.72
CA LYS A 248 2.04 10.44 -13.92
C LYS A 248 0.74 9.95 -14.52
N ILE A 249 -0.21 10.86 -14.71
CA ILE A 249 -1.48 10.54 -15.36
C ILE A 249 -1.25 10.30 -16.86
N THR A 250 -1.58 9.09 -17.33
CA THR A 250 -1.38 8.66 -18.72
C THR A 250 -2.68 8.59 -19.52
N GLY A 251 -3.81 8.43 -18.83
CA GLY A 251 -5.13 8.40 -19.44
C GLY A 251 -6.24 8.69 -18.43
N LEU A 252 -7.38 9.19 -18.89
CA LEU A 252 -8.57 9.37 -18.05
C LEU A 252 -9.84 9.45 -18.88
N VAL A 253 -10.96 9.11 -18.26
CA VAL A 253 -12.31 9.41 -18.76
C VAL A 253 -13.11 10.09 -17.66
N LYS A 254 -13.58 11.31 -17.96
CA LYS A 254 -14.36 12.18 -17.08
C LYS A 254 -15.83 11.73 -17.01
N SER A 255 -16.08 10.55 -16.43
CA SER A 255 -17.42 9.95 -16.31
C SER A 255 -17.64 9.28 -14.95
N PHE A 256 -18.88 8.88 -14.68
CA PHE A 256 -19.26 8.12 -13.49
C PHE A 256 -19.40 6.63 -13.81
N GLY A 257 -19.30 5.79 -12.77
CA GLY A 257 -19.57 4.36 -12.86
C GLY A 257 -18.65 3.64 -13.84
N SER A 258 -19.20 2.68 -14.58
CA SER A 258 -18.43 1.76 -15.43
C SER A 258 -17.65 2.39 -16.59
N ASP A 259 -17.90 3.67 -16.88
CA ASP A 259 -17.28 4.38 -18.00
C ASP A 259 -16.15 5.31 -17.53
N GLY A 260 -16.09 5.65 -16.24
CA GLY A 260 -15.12 6.60 -15.69
C GLY A 260 -13.88 5.88 -15.19
N PHE A 261 -12.70 6.37 -15.57
CA PHE A 261 -11.43 5.81 -15.10
C PHE A 261 -10.30 6.83 -15.09
N VAL A 262 -9.22 6.48 -14.39
CA VAL A 262 -7.90 7.10 -14.50
C VAL A 262 -6.84 6.01 -14.70
N GLU A 263 -5.88 6.27 -15.57
CA GLU A 263 -4.70 5.45 -15.84
C GLU A 263 -3.47 6.28 -15.52
N PHE A 264 -2.47 5.64 -14.90
CA PHE A 264 -1.23 6.31 -14.52
C PHE A 264 -0.05 5.35 -14.43
N ASP A 265 1.13 5.92 -14.58
CA ASP A 265 2.40 5.30 -14.22
C ASP A 265 2.78 5.71 -12.80
N MET A 266 3.45 4.84 -12.06
CA MET A 266 3.84 5.12 -10.67
C MET A 266 5.25 4.61 -10.35
N LYS A 267 6.00 5.40 -9.58
CA LYS A 267 7.29 5.03 -8.98
C LYS A 267 7.24 5.30 -7.48
N VAL A 268 7.62 4.33 -6.65
CA VAL A 268 7.51 4.41 -5.19
C VAL A 268 8.73 3.86 -4.49
N GLU A 269 8.99 4.36 -3.28
CA GLU A 269 9.87 3.70 -2.33
C GLU A 269 9.25 2.41 -1.81
N ARG A 270 10.10 1.40 -1.55
CA ARG A 270 9.73 0.21 -0.78
C ARG A 270 9.97 0.41 0.72
#